data_AF-A0A962P1A2-F1
#
_entry.id   AF-A0A962P1A2-F1
#
_cell.length_a   1.000
_cell.length_b   1.000
_cell.length_c   1.000
_cell.angle_alpha   90.00
_cell.angle_beta   90.00
_cell.angle_gamma   90.00
#
_symmetry.space_group_name_H-M   'P 1'
#
loop_
_entity.id
_entity.type
_entity.pdbx_description
1 polymer ?
#
loop_
_entity_poly.entity_id
_entity_poly.type
_entity_poly.pdbx_seq_one_letter_code
_entity_poly.pdbx_strand_id
1 'polypeptide(L)'
;NILLTLIAYRISTHLAVIANLKQSIKLVLVFTLGCALILPSVFGTRMIERFSVINQDIVTRGSHTLTSLSLMGDRMIDHAFGLGLGSFPRYFSQLPDSHAGSLAYLEEQHSTFLRIGGDDDFKVGQRFTNSSKTSKMHISFTARSDSNASAYVVIARKMINNQLGYNPAWISKAVRIEGTKRWQSMDVELDINHFAKANWLNSQPLALLFINPNRGTLIDIDNVVL
;
A
#
# COMPACT_ATOMS: atom_id res chain seq x y z
N ASN A 1 -3.99 68.00 -51.77
CA ASN A 1 -3.91 66.52 -51.71
C ASN A 1 -2.81 66.00 -50.80
N ILE A 2 -1.54 66.40 -50.94
CA ILE A 2 -0.41 65.85 -50.14
C ILE A 2 -0.58 66.01 -48.62
N LEU A 3 -1.08 67.15 -48.14
CA LEU A 3 -1.28 67.42 -46.71
C LEU A 3 -2.29 66.45 -46.05
N LEU A 4 -3.37 66.13 -46.75
CA LEU A 4 -4.38 65.17 -46.28
C LEU A 4 -3.80 63.75 -46.19
N THR A 5 -2.95 63.36 -47.14
CA THR A 5 -2.27 62.06 -47.14
C THR A 5 -1.28 61.93 -45.97
N LEU A 6 -0.53 62.99 -45.65
CA LEU A 6 0.40 63.00 -44.53
C LEU A 6 -0.33 62.94 -43.17
N ILE A 7 -1.46 63.63 -43.05
CA ILE A 7 -2.31 63.58 -41.85
C ILE A 7 -2.90 62.18 -41.69
N ALA A 8 -3.46 61.59 -42.75
CA ALA A 8 -4.01 60.24 -42.73
C ALA A 8 -2.95 59.19 -42.37
N TYR A 9 -1.74 59.29 -42.93
CA TYR A 9 -0.61 58.41 -42.61
C TYR A 9 -0.14 58.54 -41.16
N ARG A 10 -0.12 59.75 -40.62
CA ARG A 10 0.26 59.99 -39.22
C ARG A 10 -0.81 59.46 -38.25
N ILE A 11 -2.08 59.58 -38.58
CA ILE A 11 -3.18 59.02 -37.79
C ILE A 11 -3.15 57.49 -37.84
N SER A 12 -2.94 56.88 -39.01
CA SER A 12 -2.88 55.41 -39.13
C SER A 12 -1.72 54.80 -38.38
N THR A 13 -0.55 55.44 -38.40
CA THR A 13 0.63 54.99 -37.65
C THR A 13 0.44 55.14 -36.14
N HIS A 14 -0.14 56.25 -35.65
CA HIS A 14 -0.51 56.40 -34.25
C HIS A 14 -1.54 55.37 -33.77
N LEU A 15 -2.56 55.07 -34.58
CA LEU A 15 -3.57 54.05 -34.26
C LEU A 15 -2.96 52.64 -34.22
N ALA A 16 -2.05 52.31 -35.15
CA ALA A 16 -1.35 51.03 -35.17
C ALA A 16 -0.45 50.83 -33.94
N VAL A 17 0.28 51.88 -33.51
CA VAL A 17 1.10 51.84 -32.28
C VAL A 17 0.22 51.62 -31.04
N ILE A 18 -0.91 52.31 -30.93
CA ILE A 18 -1.86 52.13 -29.80
C ILE A 18 -2.46 50.73 -29.81
N ALA A 19 -2.80 50.19 -30.98
CA ALA A 19 -3.33 48.83 -31.10
C ALA A 19 -2.31 47.77 -30.68
N ASN A 20 -1.07 47.88 -31.14
CA ASN A 20 0.04 46.99 -30.76
C ASN A 20 0.35 47.08 -29.25
N LEU A 21 0.35 48.28 -28.67
CA LEU A 21 0.54 48.48 -27.24
C LEU A 21 -0.57 47.81 -26.42
N LYS A 22 -1.84 47.96 -26.84
CA LYS A 22 -2.98 47.29 -26.19
C LYS A 22 -2.87 45.76 -26.29
N GLN A 23 -2.40 45.23 -27.41
CA GLN A 23 -2.19 43.79 -27.58
C GLN A 23 -1.06 43.27 -26.69
N SER A 24 0.06 43.98 -26.59
CA SER A 24 1.16 43.64 -25.68
C SER A 24 0.70 43.68 -24.22
N ILE A 25 -0.08 44.69 -23.81
CA ILE A 25 -0.64 44.77 -22.45
C ILE A 25 -1.56 43.57 -22.17
N LYS A 26 -2.44 43.19 -23.12
CA LYS A 26 -3.30 42.01 -22.97
C LYS A 26 -2.49 40.72 -22.80
N LEU A 27 -1.44 40.53 -23.60
CA LEU A 27 -0.57 39.35 -23.51
C LEU A 27 0.14 39.28 -22.15
N VAL A 28 0.69 40.41 -21.68
CA VAL A 28 1.32 40.49 -20.35
C VAL A 28 0.30 40.18 -19.25
N LEU A 29 -0.92 40.71 -19.35
CA LEU A 29 -1.96 40.50 -18.33
C LEU A 29 -2.41 39.02 -18.28
N VAL A 30 -2.59 38.38 -19.44
CA VAL A 30 -2.89 36.94 -19.53
C VAL A 30 -1.75 36.10 -18.97
N PHE A 31 -0.49 36.45 -19.31
CA PHE A 31 0.68 35.75 -18.80
C PHE A 31 0.79 35.86 -17.27
N THR A 32 0.66 37.06 -16.72
CA THR A 32 0.72 37.30 -15.27
C THR A 32 -0.41 36.58 -14.54
N LEU A 33 -1.64 36.58 -15.10
CA LEU A 33 -2.77 35.84 -14.53
C LEU A 33 -2.51 34.32 -14.58
N GLY A 34 -1.96 33.80 -15.68
CA GLY A 34 -1.56 32.40 -15.80
C GLY A 34 -0.52 32.01 -14.75
N CYS A 35 0.52 32.83 -14.56
CA CYS A 35 1.52 32.61 -13.51
C CYS A 35 0.89 32.64 -12.12
N ALA A 36 0.02 33.61 -11.83
CA ALA A 36 -0.65 33.73 -10.52
C ALA A 36 -1.50 32.49 -10.17
N LEU A 37 -2.09 31.82 -11.16
CA LEU A 37 -2.88 30.60 -10.97
C LEU A 37 -1.99 29.35 -10.77
N ILE A 38 -0.84 29.29 -11.43
CA ILE A 38 0.06 28.12 -11.39
C ILE A 38 0.98 28.15 -10.17
N LEU A 39 1.47 29.33 -9.77
CA LEU A 39 2.48 29.48 -8.71
C LEU A 39 2.07 28.84 -7.36
N PRO A 40 0.84 29.01 -6.84
CA PRO A 40 0.42 28.35 -5.61
C PRO A 40 0.38 26.82 -5.74
N SER A 41 0.08 26.32 -6.94
CA SER A 41 0.09 24.88 -7.20
C SER A 41 1.50 24.33 -7.19
N VAL A 42 2.51 25.08 -7.65
CA VAL A 42 3.93 24.66 -7.76
C VAL A 42 4.72 24.87 -6.46
N PHE A 43 4.46 25.96 -5.76
CA PHE A 43 5.17 26.33 -4.53
C PHE A 43 4.36 26.05 -3.25
N GLY A 44 3.29 25.27 -3.37
CA GLY A 44 2.57 24.78 -2.20
C GLY A 44 3.47 23.93 -1.31
N THR A 45 3.25 23.98 0.01
CA THR A 45 4.02 23.25 1.03
C THR A 45 4.23 21.78 0.69
N ARG A 46 3.19 21.10 0.18
CA ARG A 46 3.24 19.69 -0.24
C ARG A 46 4.19 19.41 -1.41
N MET A 47 4.43 20.38 -2.30
CA MET A 47 5.35 20.18 -3.42
C MET A 47 6.79 20.44 -3.00
N ILE A 48 7.02 21.43 -2.14
CA ILE A 48 8.32 21.66 -1.51
C ILE A 48 8.77 20.40 -0.75
N GLU A 49 7.86 19.77 0.00
CA GLU A 49 8.10 18.48 0.66
C GLU A 49 8.37 17.34 -0.33
N ARG A 50 7.68 17.29 -1.47
CA ARG A 50 7.98 16.29 -2.51
C ARG A 50 9.38 16.52 -3.09
N PHE A 51 9.73 17.75 -3.43
CA PHE A 51 11.06 18.08 -3.95
C PHE A 51 12.18 17.81 -2.94
N SER A 52 11.95 18.02 -1.65
CA SER A 52 12.96 17.75 -0.61
C SER A 52 13.24 16.26 -0.43
N VAL A 53 12.31 15.39 -0.82
CA VAL A 53 12.42 13.92 -0.66
C VAL A 53 12.68 13.21 -2.01
N ILE A 54 12.71 13.91 -3.15
CA ILE A 54 12.91 13.28 -4.49
C ILE A 54 14.17 12.41 -4.56
N ASN A 55 15.30 12.87 -4.02
CA ASN A 55 16.52 12.07 -4.06
C ASN A 55 16.37 10.76 -3.26
N GLN A 56 15.67 10.83 -2.12
CA GLN A 56 15.40 9.66 -1.30
C GLN A 56 14.38 8.74 -1.99
N ASP A 57 13.37 9.27 -2.66
CA ASP A 57 12.38 8.49 -3.42
C ASP A 57 13.03 7.77 -4.62
N ILE A 58 13.95 8.41 -5.34
CA ILE A 58 14.69 7.79 -6.46
C ILE A 58 15.54 6.62 -5.95
N VAL A 59 16.27 6.80 -4.84
CA VAL A 59 17.09 5.75 -4.25
C VAL A 59 16.22 4.58 -3.78
N THR A 60 15.14 4.87 -3.05
CA THR A 60 14.21 3.85 -2.53
C THR A 60 13.50 3.10 -3.67
N ARG A 61 13.04 3.78 -4.72
CA ARG A 61 12.45 3.11 -5.89
C ARG A 61 13.46 2.29 -6.67
N GLY A 62 14.69 2.81 -6.80
CA GLY A 62 15.80 2.10 -7.42
C GLY A 62 16.11 0.80 -6.68
N SER A 63 16.21 0.84 -5.35
CA SER A 63 16.44 -0.36 -4.53
C SER A 63 15.28 -1.34 -4.65
N HIS A 64 14.02 -0.91 -4.56
CA HIS A 64 12.86 -1.79 -4.75
C HIS A 64 12.82 -2.44 -6.14
N THR A 65 13.21 -1.70 -7.18
CA THR A 65 13.28 -2.22 -8.55
C THR A 65 14.38 -3.27 -8.66
N LEU A 66 15.55 -3.01 -8.08
CA LEU A 66 16.66 -3.98 -8.04
C LEU A 66 16.28 -5.24 -7.26
N THR A 67 15.64 -5.11 -6.10
CA THR A 67 15.11 -6.24 -5.34
C THR A 67 14.09 -7.04 -6.15
N SER A 68 13.23 -6.37 -6.92
CA SER A 68 12.27 -7.07 -7.79
C SER A 68 12.95 -7.79 -8.96
N LEU A 69 14.02 -7.22 -9.51
CA LEU A 69 14.83 -7.84 -10.55
C LEU A 69 15.65 -9.03 -10.01
N SER A 70 16.17 -8.95 -8.78
CA SER A 70 16.87 -10.08 -8.15
C SER A 70 15.96 -11.26 -7.83
N LEU A 71 14.65 -11.08 -7.88
CA LEU A 71 13.67 -12.16 -7.79
C LEU A 71 13.39 -12.84 -9.13
N MET A 72 13.91 -12.33 -10.26
CA MET A 72 13.83 -13.05 -11.54
C MET A 72 14.75 -14.27 -11.48
N GLY A 73 14.21 -15.45 -11.82
CA GLY A 73 15.00 -16.68 -11.85
C GLY A 73 16.06 -16.69 -12.95
N ASP A 74 17.05 -17.57 -12.82
CA ASP A 74 18.23 -17.64 -13.73
C ASP A 74 17.93 -18.16 -15.15
N ARG A 75 16.66 -18.38 -15.50
CA ARG A 75 16.31 -18.96 -16.81
C ARG A 75 16.35 -17.87 -17.86
N MET A 76 17.00 -18.15 -19.00
CA MET A 76 17.03 -17.22 -20.14
C MET A 76 15.63 -16.76 -20.60
N ILE A 77 14.62 -17.63 -20.45
CA ILE A 77 13.23 -17.30 -20.81
C ILE A 77 12.61 -16.27 -19.85
N ASP A 78 12.99 -16.29 -18.57
CA ASP A 78 12.50 -15.36 -17.55
C ASP A 78 13.06 -13.95 -17.84
N HIS A 79 14.33 -13.87 -18.26
CA HIS A 79 14.94 -12.61 -18.71
C HIS A 79 14.33 -12.06 -20.02
N ALA A 80 13.94 -12.94 -20.95
CA ALA A 80 13.43 -12.53 -22.26
C ALA A 80 11.94 -12.17 -22.26
N PHE A 81 11.11 -12.84 -21.45
CA PHE A 81 9.65 -12.67 -21.45
C PHE A 81 9.07 -12.27 -20.08
N GLY A 82 9.93 -12.02 -19.09
CA GLY A 82 9.52 -11.80 -17.71
C GLY A 82 9.10 -13.11 -17.04
N LEU A 83 8.66 -13.01 -15.78
CA LEU A 83 8.29 -14.16 -14.95
C LEU A 83 6.95 -14.82 -15.35
N GLY A 84 6.31 -14.41 -16.46
CA GLY A 84 4.98 -14.85 -16.87
C GLY A 84 3.81 -14.15 -16.15
N LEU A 85 2.58 -14.39 -16.61
CA LEU A 85 1.36 -13.86 -15.98
C LEU A 85 1.11 -14.57 -14.63
N GLY A 86 0.99 -13.81 -13.53
CA GLY A 86 0.61 -14.33 -12.20
C GLY A 86 1.75 -14.84 -11.31
N SER A 87 3.01 -14.65 -11.69
CA SER A 87 4.19 -14.98 -10.89
C SER A 87 4.52 -13.93 -9.82
N PHE A 88 4.01 -12.71 -9.99
CA PHE A 88 3.91 -11.72 -8.93
C PHE A 88 2.56 -11.94 -8.23
N PRO A 89 2.50 -12.40 -6.95
CA PRO A 89 3.43 -12.14 -5.84
C PRO A 89 4.20 -13.38 -5.29
N ARG A 90 4.27 -14.49 -6.03
CA ARG A 90 4.88 -15.76 -5.57
C ARG A 90 6.35 -15.62 -5.15
N TYR A 91 7.10 -14.70 -5.74
CA TYR A 91 8.50 -14.46 -5.38
C TYR A 91 8.67 -13.57 -4.15
N PHE A 92 7.71 -12.67 -3.87
CA PHE A 92 7.73 -11.89 -2.63
C PHE A 92 7.50 -12.77 -1.42
N SER A 93 6.71 -13.85 -1.56
CA SER A 93 6.51 -14.86 -0.51
C SER A 93 7.71 -15.78 -0.27
N GLN A 94 8.89 -15.48 -0.83
CA GLN A 94 10.13 -16.25 -0.65
C GLN A 94 11.23 -15.41 0.01
N LEU A 95 11.00 -14.12 0.26
CA LEU A 95 11.99 -13.24 0.89
C LEU A 95 11.96 -13.44 2.42
N PRO A 96 13.02 -13.98 3.02
CA PRO A 96 13.05 -14.32 4.45
C PRO A 96 13.29 -13.10 5.36
N ASP A 97 13.53 -11.91 4.79
CA ASP A 97 14.05 -10.77 5.52
C ASP A 97 13.00 -10.11 6.43
N SER A 98 13.46 -9.50 7.53
CA SER A 98 12.65 -8.83 8.56
C SER A 98 12.15 -7.42 8.18
N HIS A 99 11.97 -7.16 6.89
CA HIS A 99 11.49 -5.85 6.43
C HIS A 99 10.01 -5.68 6.79
N ALA A 100 9.57 -4.42 6.92
CA ALA A 100 8.18 -4.11 7.21
C ALA A 100 7.26 -4.77 6.18
N GLY A 101 6.32 -5.58 6.66
CA GLY A 101 5.33 -6.28 5.84
C GLY A 101 5.88 -7.44 5.01
N SER A 102 7.00 -8.05 5.44
CA SER A 102 7.50 -9.26 4.78
C SER A 102 6.62 -10.48 5.03
N LEU A 103 6.60 -11.38 4.05
CA LEU A 103 5.85 -12.63 4.08
C LEU A 103 6.71 -13.70 3.45
N ALA A 104 6.84 -14.86 4.09
CA ALA A 104 7.47 -16.01 3.44
C ALA A 104 6.81 -17.33 3.82
N TYR A 105 6.76 -18.26 2.86
CA TYR A 105 6.53 -19.67 3.14
C TYR A 105 7.88 -20.37 3.16
N LEU A 106 8.24 -20.93 4.31
CA LEU A 106 9.54 -21.56 4.53
C LEU A 106 9.33 -23.03 4.88
N GLU A 107 10.31 -23.87 4.51
CA GLU A 107 10.29 -25.30 4.79
C GLU A 107 11.38 -25.66 5.80
N GLU A 108 11.01 -26.41 6.85
CA GLU A 108 11.92 -26.97 7.82
C GLU A 108 11.49 -28.40 8.15
N GLN A 109 12.39 -29.37 7.99
CA GLN A 109 12.15 -30.78 8.33
C GLN A 109 10.86 -31.36 7.70
N HIS A 110 10.53 -30.96 6.45
CA HIS A 110 9.31 -31.33 5.72
C HIS A 110 8.00 -30.71 6.27
N SER A 111 8.07 -29.72 7.16
CA SER A 111 6.93 -28.85 7.49
C SER A 111 7.07 -27.52 6.79
N THR A 112 5.98 -27.04 6.19
CA THR A 112 5.90 -25.68 5.61
C THR A 112 5.21 -24.76 6.60
N PHE A 113 5.89 -23.69 6.99
CA PHE A 113 5.34 -22.69 7.90
C PHE A 113 5.33 -21.30 7.27
N LEU A 114 4.49 -20.43 7.83
CA LEU A 114 4.32 -19.06 7.41
C LEU A 114 5.13 -18.11 8.28
N ARG A 115 6.07 -17.37 7.70
CA ARG A 115 6.80 -16.28 8.34
C ARG A 115 6.17 -14.94 8.00
N ILE A 116 5.93 -14.12 9.03
CA ILE A 116 5.44 -12.74 8.91
C ILE A 116 6.41 -11.75 9.57
N GLY A 117 6.77 -10.71 8.82
CA GLY A 117 7.51 -9.56 9.32
C GLY A 117 6.61 -8.57 10.04
N GLY A 118 7.19 -7.85 10.99
CA GLY A 118 6.49 -6.85 11.79
C GLY A 118 6.18 -5.57 11.02
N ASP A 119 4.89 -5.25 10.87
CA ASP A 119 4.37 -3.98 10.38
C ASP A 119 2.90 -3.80 10.77
N ASP A 120 2.51 -2.56 11.08
CA ASP A 120 1.17 -2.23 11.60
C ASP A 120 0.07 -2.42 10.55
N ASP A 121 0.44 -2.33 9.26
CA ASP A 121 -0.49 -2.41 8.13
C ASP A 121 -0.52 -3.77 7.43
N PHE A 122 0.42 -4.67 7.75
CA PHE A 122 0.53 -5.96 7.08
C PHE A 122 -0.34 -7.04 7.73
N LYS A 123 -1.18 -7.69 6.90
CA LYS A 123 -2.16 -8.69 7.34
C LYS A 123 -2.17 -9.84 6.37
N VAL A 124 -1.84 -11.03 6.85
CA VAL A 124 -1.96 -12.27 6.08
C VAL A 124 -3.09 -13.09 6.62
N GLY A 125 -3.77 -13.85 5.76
CA GLY A 125 -4.83 -14.70 6.24
C GLY A 125 -5.64 -15.34 5.13
N GLN A 126 -6.63 -16.12 5.55
CA GLN A 126 -7.46 -16.93 4.67
C GLN A 126 -8.93 -16.56 4.82
N ARG A 127 -9.64 -16.54 3.70
CA ARG A 127 -11.10 -16.44 3.69
C ARG A 127 -11.72 -17.79 3.98
N PHE A 128 -12.76 -17.81 4.80
CA PHE A 128 -13.52 -19.01 5.10
C PHE A 128 -15.02 -18.67 5.20
N THR A 129 -15.85 -19.69 4.95
CA THR A 129 -17.28 -19.58 5.16
C THR A 129 -17.58 -20.07 6.58
N ASN A 130 -18.22 -19.22 7.39
CA ASN A 130 -18.68 -19.67 8.69
C ASN A 130 -19.88 -20.61 8.51
N SER A 131 -19.64 -21.92 8.61
CA SER A 131 -20.69 -22.94 8.65
C SER A 131 -21.21 -23.17 10.07
N SER A 132 -20.55 -22.60 11.08
CA SER A 132 -20.89 -22.84 12.48
C SER A 132 -22.09 -22.00 12.92
N LYS A 133 -23.02 -22.67 13.63
CA LYS A 133 -24.10 -22.01 14.37
C LYS A 133 -23.64 -21.49 15.74
N THR A 134 -22.37 -21.71 16.09
CA THR A 134 -21.81 -21.28 17.38
C THR A 134 -21.48 -19.79 17.37
N SER A 135 -21.64 -19.19 18.54
CA SER A 135 -21.25 -17.82 18.84
C SER A 135 -19.74 -17.66 19.06
N LYS A 136 -19.03 -18.75 19.32
CA LYS A 136 -17.62 -18.79 19.65
C LYS A 136 -16.84 -19.62 18.64
N MET A 137 -15.64 -19.15 18.32
CA MET A 137 -14.70 -19.82 17.43
C MET A 137 -13.40 -20.07 18.19
N HIS A 138 -12.94 -21.31 18.16
CA HIS A 138 -11.67 -21.72 18.74
C HIS A 138 -10.64 -21.81 17.61
N ILE A 139 -9.52 -21.13 17.77
CA ILE A 139 -8.43 -21.14 16.81
C ILE A 139 -7.20 -21.64 17.55
N SER A 140 -6.68 -22.78 17.11
CA SER A 140 -5.42 -23.31 17.61
C SER A 140 -4.35 -23.23 16.53
N PHE A 141 -3.13 -22.89 16.92
CA PHE A 141 -1.99 -22.79 16.02
C PHE A 141 -0.69 -22.91 16.81
N THR A 142 0.40 -23.20 16.12
CA THR A 142 1.75 -23.13 16.69
C THR A 142 2.46 -21.88 16.18
N ALA A 143 3.14 -21.16 17.05
CA ALA A 143 3.92 -19.99 16.69
C ALA A 143 5.31 -19.99 17.34
N ARG A 144 6.29 -19.37 16.69
CA ARG A 144 7.61 -19.09 17.28
C ARG A 144 8.13 -17.73 16.83
N SER A 145 9.02 -17.16 17.62
CA SER A 145 9.71 -15.91 17.31
C SER A 145 11.12 -15.93 17.90
N ASP A 146 12.01 -15.18 17.26
CA ASP A 146 13.37 -14.95 17.73
C ASP A 146 13.44 -13.95 18.90
N SER A 147 12.44 -13.07 18.98
CA SER A 147 12.30 -12.05 20.03
C SER A 147 10.90 -12.06 20.62
N ASN A 148 10.73 -11.48 21.80
CA ASN A 148 9.39 -11.36 22.38
C ASN A 148 8.52 -10.52 21.46
N ALA A 149 7.41 -11.10 20.99
CA ALA A 149 6.50 -10.47 20.06
C ALA A 149 5.04 -10.71 20.48
N SER A 150 4.17 -9.81 20.06
CA SER A 150 2.72 -9.96 20.15
C SER A 150 2.20 -10.24 18.75
N ALA A 151 1.28 -11.19 18.60
CA ALA A 151 0.53 -11.35 17.36
C ALA A 151 -0.95 -11.05 17.62
N TYR A 152 -1.65 -10.49 16.64
CA TYR A 152 -3.10 -10.43 16.69
C TYR A 152 -3.70 -11.48 15.78
N VAL A 153 -4.63 -12.27 16.35
CA VAL A 153 -5.53 -13.15 15.61
C VAL A 153 -6.83 -12.41 15.43
N VAL A 154 -7.25 -12.19 14.18
CA VAL A 154 -8.39 -11.33 13.84
C VAL A 154 -9.38 -12.07 12.95
N ILE A 155 -10.66 -11.97 13.28
CA ILE A 155 -11.77 -12.36 12.40
C ILE A 155 -12.45 -11.11 11.90
N ALA A 156 -12.63 -11.03 10.58
CA ALA A 156 -13.19 -9.86 9.91
C ALA A 156 -14.05 -10.25 8.71
N ARG A 157 -15.08 -9.44 8.40
CA ARG A 157 -15.64 -9.42 7.04
C ARG A 157 -14.67 -8.65 6.14
N LYS A 158 -13.95 -9.36 5.26
CA LYS A 158 -12.95 -8.72 4.39
C LYS A 158 -13.61 -8.15 3.14
N MET A 159 -13.87 -6.84 3.16
CA MET A 159 -14.14 -6.06 1.95
C MET A 159 -12.82 -5.77 1.23
N ILE A 160 -12.81 -5.83 -0.10
CA ILE A 160 -11.60 -5.68 -0.95
C ILE A 160 -10.90 -4.31 -0.72
N ASN A 161 -11.61 -3.31 -0.18
CA ASN A 161 -11.14 -1.91 -0.09
C ASN A 161 -10.99 -1.33 1.33
N ASN A 162 -11.11 -2.10 2.42
CA ASN A 162 -10.89 -1.55 3.77
C ASN A 162 -9.40 -1.50 4.09
N GLN A 163 -8.69 -0.60 3.40
CA GLN A 163 -7.42 -0.04 3.83
C GLN A 163 -7.73 1.08 4.82
N LEU A 164 -6.96 1.17 5.92
CA LEU A 164 -6.96 2.24 6.92
C LEU A 164 -7.96 2.07 8.09
N GLY A 165 -7.37 1.74 9.25
CA GLY A 165 -7.84 2.16 10.58
C GLY A 165 -9.28 1.83 10.97
N TYR A 166 -9.45 0.71 11.67
CA TYR A 166 -10.68 0.32 12.37
C TYR A 166 -11.88 -0.04 11.47
N ASN A 167 -12.16 -1.34 11.37
CA ASN A 167 -13.45 -1.82 10.92
C ASN A 167 -14.24 -2.25 12.18
N PRO A 168 -15.44 -1.69 12.43
CA PRO A 168 -16.26 -2.08 13.58
C PRO A 168 -16.69 -3.56 13.53
N ALA A 169 -16.52 -4.23 12.38
CA ALA A 169 -16.72 -5.65 12.20
C ALA A 169 -15.40 -6.44 12.30
N TRP A 170 -14.46 -6.03 13.17
CA TRP A 170 -13.25 -6.78 13.51
C TRP A 170 -13.32 -7.28 14.94
N ILE A 171 -12.98 -8.55 15.12
CA ILE A 171 -12.87 -9.19 16.43
C ILE A 171 -11.46 -9.73 16.51
N SER A 172 -10.71 -9.30 17.53
CA SER A 172 -9.28 -9.60 17.64
C SER A 172 -8.89 -10.03 19.03
N LYS A 173 -7.94 -10.95 19.12
CA LYS A 173 -7.24 -11.31 20.36
C LYS A 173 -5.74 -11.16 20.14
N ALA A 174 -5.07 -10.52 21.10
CA ALA A 174 -3.62 -10.53 21.17
C ALA A 174 -3.13 -11.83 21.81
N VAL A 175 -2.13 -12.45 21.20
CA VAL A 175 -1.33 -13.53 21.79
C VAL A 175 0.10 -13.05 21.98
N ARG A 176 0.76 -13.54 23.03
CA ARG A 176 2.17 -13.26 23.30
C ARG A 176 2.99 -14.47 22.90
N ILE A 177 4.04 -14.26 22.12
CA ILE A 177 4.98 -15.28 21.69
C ILE A 177 6.32 -14.97 22.36
N GLU A 178 6.85 -15.92 23.11
CA GLU A 178 8.16 -15.78 23.74
C GLU A 178 9.27 -15.89 22.70
N GLY A 179 10.31 -15.07 22.84
CA GLY A 179 11.49 -15.04 21.96
C GLY A 179 12.46 -16.20 22.20
N THR A 180 11.97 -17.44 22.14
CA THR A 180 12.75 -18.65 22.47
C THR A 180 13.17 -19.45 21.24
N LYS A 181 12.79 -19.02 20.02
CA LYS A 181 12.91 -19.77 18.77
C LYS A 181 12.21 -21.14 18.75
N ARG A 182 11.47 -21.48 19.80
CA ARG A 182 10.76 -22.75 19.94
C ARG A 182 9.30 -22.56 19.59
N TRP A 183 8.73 -23.58 18.96
CA TRP A 183 7.30 -23.67 18.70
C TRP A 183 6.51 -23.68 20.01
N GLN A 184 5.54 -22.79 20.10
CA GLN A 184 4.64 -22.60 21.22
C GLN A 184 3.21 -22.79 20.73
N SER A 185 2.44 -23.63 21.42
CA SER A 185 1.02 -23.82 21.11
C SER A 185 0.20 -22.63 21.61
N MET A 186 -0.60 -22.07 20.71
CA MET A 186 -1.50 -20.97 20.98
C MET A 186 -2.93 -21.45 20.83
N ASP A 187 -3.77 -21.05 21.78
CA ASP A 187 -5.22 -21.29 21.74
C ASP A 187 -5.94 -19.97 21.97
N VAL A 188 -6.82 -19.63 21.04
CA VAL A 188 -7.56 -18.37 21.03
C VAL A 188 -9.03 -18.64 20.83
N GLU A 189 -9.84 -18.19 21.78
CA GLU A 189 -11.29 -18.12 21.65
C GLU A 189 -11.70 -16.70 21.22
N LEU A 190 -12.48 -16.60 20.14
CA LEU A 190 -13.09 -15.36 19.65
C LEU A 190 -14.62 -15.47 19.68
N ASP A 191 -15.29 -14.47 20.24
CA ASP A 191 -16.75 -14.34 20.15
C ASP A 191 -17.12 -13.77 18.77
N ILE A 192 -17.67 -14.61 17.89
CA ILE A 192 -18.11 -14.27 16.54
C ILE A 192 -19.62 -14.00 16.46
N ASN A 193 -20.32 -13.79 17.57
CA ASN A 193 -21.75 -13.43 17.61
C ASN A 193 -22.12 -12.29 16.68
N HIS A 194 -21.22 -11.30 16.56
CA HIS A 194 -21.40 -10.15 15.70
C HIS A 194 -21.51 -10.55 14.21
N PHE A 195 -20.93 -11.69 13.82
CA PHE A 195 -21.00 -12.24 12.47
C PHE A 195 -22.12 -13.26 12.28
N ALA A 196 -22.63 -13.87 13.37
CA ALA A 196 -23.62 -14.94 13.36
C ALA A 196 -25.04 -14.49 12.94
N LYS A 197 -25.38 -13.20 13.07
CA LYS A 197 -26.67 -12.62 12.62
C LYS A 197 -26.69 -12.33 11.11
N ALA A 198 -26.18 -13.24 10.30
CA ALA A 198 -26.20 -13.11 8.85
C ALA A 198 -27.52 -13.64 8.28
N ASN A 199 -28.42 -12.76 7.84
CA ASN A 199 -29.51 -13.15 6.94
C ASN A 199 -28.92 -13.65 5.60
N TRP A 200 -29.70 -14.35 4.78
CA TRP A 200 -29.25 -14.90 3.47
C TRP A 200 -28.54 -13.86 2.56
N LEU A 201 -28.93 -12.59 2.68
CA LEU A 201 -28.30 -11.42 2.01
C LEU A 201 -26.93 -11.00 2.58
N ASN A 202 -26.52 -11.50 3.74
CA ASN A 202 -25.34 -11.08 4.51
C ASN A 202 -24.36 -12.25 4.78
N SER A 203 -24.45 -13.31 3.97
CA SER A 203 -23.62 -14.53 3.98
C SER A 203 -22.20 -14.31 3.43
N GLN A 204 -21.63 -13.12 3.65
CA GLN A 204 -20.29 -12.80 3.17
C GLN A 204 -19.22 -13.65 3.87
N PRO A 205 -18.19 -14.11 3.15
CA PRO A 205 -17.09 -14.87 3.73
C PRO A 205 -16.38 -14.04 4.80
N LEU A 206 -16.01 -14.71 5.89
CA LEU A 206 -15.13 -14.16 6.91
C LEU A 206 -13.68 -14.37 6.48
N ALA A 207 -12.78 -13.62 7.10
CA ALA A 207 -11.35 -13.81 6.97
C ALA A 207 -10.73 -13.99 8.35
N LEU A 208 -9.94 -15.05 8.50
CA LEU A 208 -8.99 -15.21 9.59
C LEU A 208 -7.71 -14.51 9.17
N LEU A 209 -7.22 -13.57 9.97
CA LEU A 209 -6.03 -12.79 9.72
C LEU A 209 -5.06 -12.90 10.90
N PHE A 210 -3.77 -12.99 10.58
CA PHE A 210 -2.66 -12.84 11.51
C PHE A 210 -1.93 -11.52 11.23
N ILE A 211 -1.59 -10.81 12.31
CA ILE A 211 -0.95 -9.50 12.25
C ILE A 211 0.23 -9.49 13.23
N ASN A 212 1.39 -9.05 12.75
CA ASN A 212 2.55 -8.78 13.58
C ASN A 212 2.76 -7.25 13.66
N PRO A 213 2.31 -6.56 14.73
CA PRO A 213 2.52 -5.12 14.90
C PRO A 213 3.96 -4.77 15.30
N ASN A 214 4.79 -5.73 15.69
CA ASN A 214 6.09 -5.45 16.29
C ASN A 214 7.17 -5.29 15.20
N ARG A 215 7.41 -4.05 14.76
CA ARG A 215 8.46 -3.74 13.76
C ARG A 215 9.80 -4.37 14.12
N GLY A 216 10.46 -4.96 13.12
CA GLY A 216 11.77 -5.62 13.29
C GLY A 216 11.71 -7.00 13.94
N THR A 217 10.53 -7.55 14.21
CA THR A 217 10.37 -8.95 14.63
C THR A 217 9.88 -9.83 13.49
N LEU A 218 10.12 -11.13 13.63
CA LEU A 218 9.64 -12.17 12.74
C LEU A 218 8.82 -13.16 13.56
N ILE A 219 7.62 -13.49 13.09
CA ILE A 219 6.77 -14.51 13.69
C ILE A 219 6.57 -15.62 12.67
N ASP A 220 6.88 -16.85 13.07
CA ASP A 220 6.57 -18.05 12.29
C ASP A 220 5.27 -18.67 12.84
N ILE A 221 4.38 -19.10 11.95
CA ILE A 221 3.05 -19.65 12.25
C ILE A 221 2.88 -20.96 11.47
N ASP A 222 2.39 -22.00 12.14
CA ASP A 222 2.12 -23.31 11.55
C ASP A 222 0.88 -23.96 12.21
N ASN A 223 0.34 -25.01 11.60
CA ASN A 223 -0.72 -25.88 12.13
C ASN A 223 -1.99 -25.13 12.57
N VAL A 224 -2.47 -24.20 11.75
CA VAL A 224 -3.68 -23.43 12.03
C VAL A 224 -4.93 -24.31 11.88
N VAL A 225 -5.73 -24.39 12.93
CA VAL A 225 -7.01 -25.12 12.98
C VAL A 225 -8.10 -24.16 13.46
N LEU A 226 -9.27 -24.22 12.81
CA LEU A 226 -10.48 -23.44 13.11
C LEU A 226 -11.65 -24.34 13.53
#